data_AF-A0A0F0GHL6-F1
#
_entry.id   AF-A0A0F0GHL6-F1
#
_cell.length_a   1.000
_cell.length_b   1.000
_cell.length_c   1.000
_cell.angle_alpha   90.00
_cell.angle_beta   90.00
_cell.angle_gamma   90.00
#
_symmetry.space_group_name_H-M   'P 1'
#
loop_
_entity.id
_entity.type
_entity.pdbx_description
1 polymer ?
#
loop_
_entity_poly.entity_id
_entity_poly.type
_entity_poly.pdbx_seq_one_letter_code
_entity_poly.pdbx_strand_id
1 'polypeptide(L)'
;QLVIGCDSVLELDGQALGKPADAAEALARWQSIRGRAGVLQSRQCVIQTATGQQSSATGAPTVRFGDPDDPEVAAYIARREPLQVAGGLTLNARPAPSRD
;
A
#
# COMPACT_ATOMS: atom_id res chain seq x y z
N GLN A 1 -29.80 1.02 8.43
CA GLN A 1 -28.50 1.69 8.17
C GLN A 1 -27.59 0.71 7.46
N LEU A 2 -26.72 1.20 6.59
CA LEU A 2 -25.63 0.42 6.00
C LEU A 2 -24.32 0.82 6.65
N VAL A 3 -23.47 -0.16 6.96
CA VAL A 3 -22.09 0.04 7.39
C VAL A 3 -21.18 -0.50 6.29
N ILE A 4 -20.22 0.30 5.85
CA ILE A 4 -19.24 -0.08 4.84
C ILE A 4 -17.87 -0.11 5.52
N GLY A 5 -17.19 -1.24 5.42
CA GLY A 5 -15.80 -1.41 5.84
C GLY A 5 -14.91 -1.70 4.63
N CYS A 6 -13.70 -1.17 4.65
CA CYS A 6 -12.67 -1.50 3.67
C CYS A 6 -11.31 -1.63 4.34
N ASP A 7 -10.46 -2.47 3.76
CA ASP A 7 -9.06 -2.62 4.17
C ASP A 7 -8.20 -3.01 2.97
N SER A 8 -6.92 -2.64 3.02
CA SER A 8 -5.97 -2.92 1.96
C SER A 8 -4.60 -3.30 2.52
N VAL A 9 -3.96 -4.31 1.91
CA VAL A 9 -2.57 -4.71 2.18
C VAL A 9 -1.83 -4.94 0.87
N LEU A 10 -0.53 -4.64 0.85
CA LEU A 10 0.33 -4.97 -0.29
C LEU A 10 0.92 -6.36 -0.07
N GLU A 11 0.66 -7.30 -0.95
CA GLU A 11 1.25 -8.63 -0.92
C GLU A 11 2.51 -8.67 -1.79
N LEU A 12 3.63 -9.12 -1.22
CA LEU A 12 4.89 -9.38 -1.91
C LEU A 12 5.37 -10.78 -1.53
N ASP A 13 5.53 -11.66 -2.52
CA ASP A 13 5.95 -13.06 -2.31
C ASP A 13 5.12 -13.81 -1.24
N GLY A 14 3.80 -13.57 -1.22
CA GLY A 14 2.88 -14.16 -0.24
C GLY A 14 2.93 -13.53 1.16
N GLN A 15 3.73 -12.47 1.37
CA GLN A 15 3.78 -11.71 2.62
C GLN A 15 2.92 -10.45 2.54
N ALA A 16 2.04 -10.25 3.51
CA ALA A 16 1.22 -9.05 3.62
C ALA A 16 1.99 -7.91 4.29
N LEU A 17 2.24 -6.85 3.53
CA LEU A 17 2.88 -5.61 3.95
C LEU A 17 1.79 -4.56 4.22
N GLY A 18 1.44 -4.39 5.49
CA GLY A 18 0.55 -3.33 5.97
C GLY A 18 1.24 -1.96 5.98
N LYS A 19 0.80 -1.04 6.83
CA LYS A 19 1.55 0.22 7.04
C LYS A 19 2.90 -0.09 7.71
N PRO A 20 4.01 0.53 7.30
CA PRO A 20 5.26 0.40 8.04
C PRO A 20 5.15 1.12 9.39
N ALA A 21 5.76 0.58 10.43
CA ALA A 21 5.79 1.16 11.76
C ALA A 21 6.62 2.45 11.79
N ASP A 22 7.72 2.49 11.02
CA ASP A 22 8.64 3.61 10.96
C ASP A 22 9.33 3.74 9.59
N ALA A 23 10.20 4.75 9.48
CA ALA A 23 10.94 5.05 8.25
C ALA A 23 11.98 3.98 7.88
N ALA A 24 12.58 3.30 8.87
CA ALA A 24 13.58 2.27 8.61
C ALA A 24 12.89 1.03 8.02
N GLU A 25 11.74 0.64 8.57
CA GLU A 25 10.93 -0.43 8.00
C GLU A 25 10.40 -0.07 6.60
N ALA A 26 9.97 1.18 6.39
CA ALA A 26 9.56 1.63 5.06
C ALA A 26 10.69 1.52 4.02
N LEU A 27 11.92 1.90 4.39
CA LEU A 27 13.09 1.81 3.50
C LEU A 27 13.45 0.35 3.18
N ALA A 28 13.48 -0.53 4.19
CA ALA A 28 13.76 -1.95 3.99
C ALA A 28 12.72 -2.62 3.07
N ARG A 29 11.44 -2.27 3.22
CA ARG A 29 10.37 -2.75 2.33
C ARG A 29 10.57 -2.22 0.91
N TRP A 30 10.91 -0.95 0.73
CA TRP A 30 11.21 -0.38 -0.58
C TRP A 30 12.40 -1.07 -1.27
N GLN A 31 13.48 -1.33 -0.55
CA GLN A 31 14.63 -2.09 -1.06
C GLN A 31 14.23 -3.49 -1.53
N SER A 32 13.24 -4.11 -0.88
CA SER A 32 12.75 -5.45 -1.25
C SER A 32 11.82 -5.47 -2.47
N ILE A 33 11.20 -4.34 -2.84
CA ILE A 33 10.14 -4.29 -3.85
C ILE A 33 10.47 -3.46 -5.10
N ARG A 34 11.43 -2.52 -5.02
CA ARG A 34 11.85 -1.74 -6.19
C ARG A 34 12.26 -2.64 -7.35
N GLY A 35 11.87 -2.26 -8.57
CA GLY A 35 12.07 -3.04 -9.78
C GLY A 35 11.19 -4.30 -9.90
N ARG A 36 10.29 -4.56 -8.93
CA ARG A 36 9.46 -5.78 -8.88
C ARG A 36 7.97 -5.44 -8.99
N ALA A 37 7.14 -6.48 -8.87
CA ALA A 37 5.70 -6.35 -8.80
C ALA A 37 5.15 -6.98 -7.51
N GLY A 38 4.12 -6.35 -6.95
CA GLY A 38 3.33 -6.88 -5.82
C GLY A 38 1.84 -6.88 -6.16
N VAL A 39 1.01 -7.45 -5.30
CA VAL A 39 -0.45 -7.48 -5.46
C VAL A 39 -1.10 -6.64 -4.37
N LEU A 40 -1.90 -5.63 -4.74
CA LEU A 40 -2.62 -4.84 -3.75
C LEU A 40 -3.96 -5.51 -3.43
N GLN A 41 -4.02 -6.25 -2.32
CA GLN A 41 -5.25 -6.89 -1.87
C GLN A 41 -6.14 -5.83 -1.22
N SER A 42 -7.28 -5.52 -1.83
CA SER A 42 -8.27 -4.58 -1.30
C SER A 42 -9.61 -5.28 -1.08
N ARG A 43 -10.10 -5.25 0.14
CA ARG A 43 -11.39 -5.86 0.51
C ARG A 43 -12.40 -4.79 0.88
N GLN A 44 -13.65 -5.00 0.47
CA GLN A 44 -14.80 -4.24 0.94
C GLN A 44 -15.86 -5.16 1.51
N CYS A 45 -16.56 -4.69 2.54
CA CYS A 45 -17.71 -5.35 3.14
C CYS A 45 -18.83 -4.33 3.38
N VAL A 46 -20.06 -4.71 3.05
CA VAL A 46 -21.28 -3.93 3.31
C VAL A 46 -22.17 -4.75 4.23
N ILE A 47 -22.59 -4.15 5.34
CA ILE A 47 -23.48 -4.76 6.34
C ILE A 47 -24.74 -3.92 6.47
N GLN A 48 -25.90 -4.54 6.29
CA GLN A 48 -27.20 -3.93 6.60
C GLN A 48 -27.56 -4.21 8.06
N THR A 49 -27.45 -3.18 8.91
CA THR A 49 -27.55 -3.35 10.37
C THR A 49 -28.94 -3.79 10.84
N ALA A 50 -29.99 -3.44 10.10
CA ALA A 50 -31.36 -3.80 10.44
C ALA A 50 -31.67 -5.29 10.24
N THR A 51 -30.95 -5.95 9.31
CA THR A 51 -31.22 -7.35 8.92
C THR A 51 -30.04 -8.27 9.22
N GLY A 52 -28.85 -7.72 9.50
CA GLY A 52 -27.61 -8.47 9.64
C GLY A 52 -27.05 -9.01 8.31
N GLN A 53 -27.68 -8.72 7.17
CA GLN A 53 -27.17 -9.17 5.88
C GLN A 53 -25.82 -8.52 5.58
N GLN A 54 -24.91 -9.31 5.03
CA GLN A 54 -23.57 -8.86 4.64
C GLN A 54 -23.21 -9.33 3.24
N SER A 55 -22.43 -8.51 2.54
CA SER A 55 -21.81 -8.87 1.27
C SER A 55 -20.40 -8.31 1.23
N SER A 56 -19.46 -9.09 0.69
CA SER A 56 -18.05 -8.72 0.63
C SER A 56 -17.46 -9.02 -0.74
N ALA A 57 -16.51 -8.20 -1.17
CA ALA A 57 -15.78 -8.38 -2.42
C ALA A 57 -14.30 -8.04 -2.23
N THR A 58 -13.43 -8.61 -3.07
CA THR A 58 -11.99 -8.39 -3.09
C THR A 58 -11.53 -7.99 -4.48
N GLY A 59 -10.72 -6.93 -4.57
CA GLY A 59 -9.92 -6.59 -5.75
C GLY A 59 -8.44 -6.87 -5.47
N ALA A 60 -7.73 -7.39 -6.47
CA ALA A 60 -6.32 -7.78 -6.34
C ALA A 60 -5.47 -7.36 -7.56
N PRO A 61 -5.40 -6.06 -7.90
CA PRO A 61 -4.56 -5.60 -9.00
C PRO A 61 -3.07 -5.81 -8.72
N THR A 62 -2.32 -6.16 -9.77
CA THR A 62 -0.84 -6.15 -9.73
C THR A 62 -0.33 -4.72 -9.83
N VAL A 63 0.54 -4.33 -8.89
CA VAL A 63 1.27 -3.06 -8.87
C VAL A 63 2.71 -3.32 -9.30
N ARG A 64 3.20 -2.58 -10.29
CA ARG A 64 4.59 -2.63 -10.75
C ARG A 64 5.35 -1.44 -10.22
N PHE A 65 6.49 -1.68 -9.58
CA PHE A 65 7.31 -0.66 -8.95
C PHE A 65 8.45 -0.26 -9.89
N GLY A 66 8.79 1.04 -9.89
CA GLY A 66 10.04 1.52 -10.49
C GLY A 66 11.25 1.06 -9.67
N ASP A 67 12.46 1.40 -10.13
CA ASP A 67 13.72 1.02 -9.50
C ASP A 67 14.50 2.24 -8.94
N PRO A 68 13.94 3.02 -8.00
CA PRO A 68 14.62 4.18 -7.44
C PRO A 68 15.79 3.78 -6.53
N ASP A 69 16.78 4.66 -6.44
CA ASP A 69 17.88 4.48 -5.51
C ASP A 69 17.49 4.77 -4.05
N ASP A 70 18.35 4.39 -3.11
CA ASP A 70 18.09 4.58 -1.67
C ASP A 70 17.87 6.07 -1.30
N PRO A 71 18.65 7.04 -1.81
CA PRO A 71 18.38 8.46 -1.63
C PRO A 71 16.99 8.91 -2.09
N GLU A 72 16.54 8.49 -3.27
CA GLU A 72 15.22 8.82 -3.81
C GLU A 72 14.10 8.25 -2.93
N VAL A 73 14.23 6.99 -2.51
CA VAL A 73 13.30 6.34 -1.59
C VAL A 73 13.28 7.04 -0.23
N ALA A 74 14.44 7.38 0.32
CA ALA A 74 14.53 8.08 1.60
C ALA A 74 13.87 9.48 1.52
N ALA A 75 14.09 10.22 0.42
CA ALA A 75 13.45 11.51 0.18
C ALA A 75 11.92 11.38 0.04
N TYR A 76 11.43 10.28 -0.52
CA TYR A 76 10.01 9.96 -0.57
C TYR A 76 9.45 9.66 0.83
N ILE A 77 10.11 8.81 1.62
CA ILE A 77 9.72 8.44 3.00
C ILE A 77 9.73 9.65 3.92
N ALA A 78 10.66 10.59 3.75
CA ALA A 78 10.76 11.80 4.55
C ALA A 78 9.50 12.68 4.49
N ARG A 79 8.64 12.51 3.48
CA ARG A 79 7.34 13.19 3.37
C ARG A 79 6.27 12.62 4.31
N ARG A 80 6.57 11.51 5.00
CA ARG A 80 5.72 10.80 5.96
C ARG A 80 4.42 10.19 5.41
N GLU A 81 3.92 10.63 4.27
CA GLU A 81 2.81 9.98 3.56
C GLU A 81 3.01 8.46 3.41
N PRO A 82 4.21 7.95 3.06
CA PRO A 82 4.45 6.51 2.95
C PRO A 82 4.17 5.74 4.25
N LEU A 83 4.32 6.38 5.41
CA LEU A 83 4.10 5.74 6.71
C LEU A 83 2.61 5.54 7.02
N GLN A 84 1.72 6.15 6.25
CA GLN A 84 0.28 6.14 6.51
C GLN A 84 -0.50 5.17 5.62
N VAL A 85 0.18 4.50 4.70
CA VAL A 85 -0.42 3.67 3.65
C VAL A 85 0.17 2.26 3.63
N ALA A 86 -0.65 1.29 3.20
CA ALA A 86 -0.22 -0.09 3.08
C ALA A 86 0.96 -0.22 2.10
N GLY A 87 1.93 -1.05 2.45
CA GLY A 87 3.13 -1.27 1.65
C GLY A 87 4.11 -0.10 1.60
N GLY A 88 3.84 1.04 2.24
CA GLY A 88 4.71 2.21 2.14
C GLY A 88 4.64 2.92 0.79
N LEU A 89 3.56 2.73 0.03
CA LEU A 89 3.35 3.29 -1.30
C LEU A 89 1.97 3.94 -1.42
N THR A 90 1.91 5.10 -2.04
CA THR A 90 0.69 5.70 -2.59
C THR A 90 0.80 5.80 -4.11
N LEU A 91 -0.24 5.37 -4.83
CA LEU A 91 -0.32 5.50 -6.29
C LEU A 91 -0.44 6.96 -6.74
N ASN A 92 -0.93 7.83 -5.85
CA ASN A 92 -1.15 9.25 -6.13
C ASN A 92 0.01 10.12 -5.62
N ALA A 93 1.11 9.52 -5.14
CA ALA A 93 2.26 10.30 -4.73
C ALA A 93 2.78 11.13 -5.90
N ARG A 94 3.10 12.39 -5.62
CA ARG A 94 3.94 13.17 -6.52
C ARG A 94 5.30 12.47 -6.61
N PRO A 95 5.79 12.12 -7.83
CA PRO A 95 7.10 11.52 -7.98
C PRO A 95 8.17 12.43 -7.34
N ALA A 96 9.26 11.84 -6.87
CA ALA A 96 10.43 12.64 -6.51
C ALA A 96 10.87 13.45 -7.74
N PRO A 97 11.36 14.69 -7.57
CA PRO A 97 11.93 15.43 -8.69
C PRO A 97 13.03 14.56 -9.30
N SER A 98 12.94 14.31 -10.61
CA SER A 98 13.97 13.59 -11.35
C SER A 98 15.29 14.33 -11.20
N ARG A 99 16.37 13.61 -10.96
CA ARG A 99 17.71 14.13 -11.23
C ARG A 99 17.97 13.95 -12.72
N ASP A 100 18.26 15.06 -13.40
CA ASP A 100 18.70 15.07 -14.80
C ASP A 100 20.02 14.28 -14.97
#